data_AF-A0A1Y4UDS3-F1
#
_entry.id   AF-A0A1Y4UDS3-F1
#
_cell.length_a   1.000
_cell.length_b   1.000
_cell.length_c   1.000
_cell.angle_alpha   90.00
_cell.angle_beta   90.00
_cell.angle_gamma   90.00
#
_symmetry.space_group_name_H-M   'P 1'
#
loop_
_entity.id
_entity.type
_entity.pdbx_description
1 polymer ?
#
loop_
_entity_poly.entity_id
_entity_poly.type
_entity_poly.pdbx_seq_one_letter_code
_entity_poly.pdbx_strand_id
1 'polypeptide(L)' 'MMIAVIPFILLYNGKRAKKSLLTKYFFYIVYPAHLWILMMLKYCLLD' A
#
# COMPACT_ATOMS: atom_id res chain seq x y z
N MET A 1 12.38 0.73 -2.51
CA MET A 1 11.53 1.52 -3.42
C MET A 1 10.87 2.66 -2.67
N MET A 2 11.56 3.80 -2.53
CA MET A 2 11.04 4.97 -1.81
C MET A 2 10.35 5.96 -2.76
N ILE A 3 10.69 5.93 -4.06
CA ILE A 3 10.16 6.87 -5.05
C ILE A 3 8.67 6.64 -5.32
N ALA A 4 8.22 5.38 -5.31
CA ALA A 4 6.81 5.05 -5.54
C ALA A 4 5.86 5.63 -4.47
N VAL A 5 6.36 5.99 -3.28
CA VAL A 5 5.55 6.58 -2.22
C VAL A 5 5.33 8.10 -2.39
N ILE A 6 6.17 8.77 -3.19
CA ILE A 6 6.15 10.22 -3.40
C ILE A 6 4.77 10.74 -3.86
N PRO A 7 4.10 10.18 -4.89
CA PRO A 7 2.78 10.68 -5.28
C PRO A 7 1.74 10.56 -4.15
N PHE A 8 1.81 9.52 -3.33
CA PHE A 8 0.91 9.36 -2.19
C PHE A 8 1.18 10.35 -1.06
N ILE A 9 2.44 10.74 -0.86
CA ILE A 9 2.82 11.80 0.08
C ILE A 9 2.32 13.15 -0.42
N LEU A 10 2.44 13.45 -1.72
CA LEU A 10 1.96 14.70 -2.29
C LEU A 10 0.43 14.85 -2.21
N LEU A 11 -0.31 13.74 -2.25
CA LEU A 11 -1.76 13.70 -2.06
C LEU A 11 -2.19 13.77 -0.58
N TYR A 12 -1.25 13.78 0.36
CA TYR A 12 -1.56 13.79 1.78
C TYR A 12 -1.97 15.19 2.28
N ASN A 13 -3.20 15.29 2.79
CA ASN A 13 -3.78 16.56 3.26
C ASN A 13 -3.28 17.04 4.64
N GLY A 14 -2.25 16.43 5.23
CA GLY A 14 -1.69 16.84 6.54
C GLY A 14 -2.55 16.50 7.77
N LYS A 15 -3.81 16.08 7.58
CA LYS A 15 -4.74 15.78 8.69
C LYS A 15 -4.55 14.36 9.20
N ARG A 16 -4.61 14.20 10.52
CA ARG A 16 -4.58 12.88 11.17
C ARG A 16 -5.74 12.02 10.66
N ALA A 17 -5.45 10.77 10.31
CA ALA A 17 -6.45 9.82 9.89
C ALA A 17 -7.51 9.61 10.98
N LYS A 18 -8.78 9.50 10.57
CA LYS A 18 -9.89 9.22 11.49
C LYS A 18 -9.65 7.88 12.17
N LYS A 19 -9.94 7.79 13.48
CA LYS A 19 -9.90 6.52 14.22
C LYS A 19 -11.05 5.63 13.76
N SER A 20 -10.86 4.91 12.66
CA SER A 20 -11.74 3.85 12.19
C SER A 20 -11.04 2.51 12.28
N LEU A 21 -11.82 1.43 12.41
CA LEU A 21 -11.28 0.07 12.41
C LEU A 21 -10.51 -0.22 11.10
N LEU A 22 -11.02 0.26 9.96
CA LEU A 22 -10.33 0.14 8.67
C LEU A 22 -8.92 0.74 8.71
N THR A 23 -8.78 1.96 9.21
CA THR A 23 -7.47 2.63 9.32
C THR A 23 -6.52 1.87 10.25
N LYS A 24 -7.05 1.24 11.31
CA LYS A 24 -6.28 0.41 12.24
C LYS A 24 -5.78 -0.89 11.60
N TYR A 25 -6.62 -1.54 10.79
CA TYR A 25 -6.31 -2.84 10.19
C TYR A 25 -5.73 -2.77 8.77
N PHE A 26 -5.69 -1.58 8.15
CA PHE A 26 -5.19 -1.38 6.79
C PHE A 26 -3.83 -2.04 6.55
N PHE A 27 -2.87 -1.82 7.46
CA PHE A 27 -1.54 -2.38 7.35
C PHE A 27 -1.55 -3.92 7.36
N TYR A 28 -2.36 -4.53 8.22
CA TYR A 28 -2.45 -5.98 8.35
C TYR A 28 -3.10 -6.66 7.14
N ILE A 29 -3.88 -5.92 6.34
CA ILE A 29 -4.49 -6.44 5.11
C ILE A 29 -3.58 -6.18 3.90
N VAL A 30 -3.07 -4.95 3.77
CA VAL A 30 -2.27 -4.54 2.62
C VAL A 30 -0.87 -5.17 2.64
N TYR A 31 -0.30 -5.42 3.82
CA TYR A 31 1.01 -6.05 3.93
C TYR A 31 1.06 -7.48 3.36
N PRO A 32 0.17 -8.42 3.71
CA PRO A 32 0.15 -9.72 3.03
C PRO A 32 -0.28 -9.60 1.56
N ALA A 33 -1.23 -8.71 1.23
CA ALA A 33 -1.72 -8.56 -0.13
C ALA A 33 -0.66 -8.07 -1.12
N HIS A 34 0.18 -7.10 -0.76
CA HIS A 34 1.18 -6.57 -1.69
C HIS A 34 2.25 -7.61 -2.05
N LEU A 35 2.57 -8.55 -1.15
CA LEU A 35 3.48 -9.67 -1.46
C LEU A 35 2.88 -10.59 -2.53
N TRP A 36 1.58 -10.88 -2.43
CA TRP A 36 0.87 -11.63 -3.46
C TRP A 36 0.81 -10.87 -4.78
N ILE A 37 0.55 -9.57 -4.75
CA ILE A 37 0.57 -8.73 -5.95
C ILE A 37 1.94 -8.76 -6.63
N LEU A 38 3.03 -8.66 -5.87
CA LEU A 38 4.39 -8.77 -6.40
C LEU A 38 4.65 -10.16 -7.01
N MET A 39 4.18 -11.22 -6.37
CA MET A 39 4.29 -12.58 -6.89
C MET A 39 3.50 -12.77 -8.19
N MET A 40 2.27 -12.26 -8.25
CA MET A 40 1.43 -12.30 -9.46
C MET A 40 2.03 -11.46 -10.59
N LEU A 41 2.56 -10.28 -10.28
CA LEU A 41 3.28 -9.45 -11.25
C LEU A 41 4.51 -10.17 -11.81
N LYS A 42 5.30 -10.84 -10.96
CA LYS A 42 6.44 -11.65 -11.41
C LYS A 42 5.96 -12.74 -12.38
N TYR A 43 4.90 -13.46 -12.05
CA TYR A 43 4.35 -14.50 -12.91
C TYR A 43 3.86 -13.90 -14.25
N CYS A 44 3.02 -12.87 -14.23
CA CYS A 44 2.47 -12.31 -15.46
C CYS A 44 3.47 -11.56 -16.37
N LEU A 45 4.53 -10.94 -15.84
CA LEU A 45 5.46 -10.09 -16.60
C LEU A 45 6.85 -10.69 -16.80
N LEU A 46 7.26 -11.64 -15.97
CA LEU A 46 8.64 -12.13 -15.88
C LEU A 46 8.73 -13.66 -16.00
N ASP A 47 7.71 -14.27 -16.57
CA ASP A 47 7.72 -15.65 -17.08
C ASP A 47 8.06 -15.68 -18.58
#